data_AF-A0A7R8X064-F1
#
_entry.id   AF-A0A7R8X064-F1
#
_cell.length_a   1.000
_cell.length_b   1.000
_cell.length_c   1.000
_cell.angle_alpha   90.00
_cell.angle_beta   90.00
_cell.angle_gamma   90.00
#
_symmetry.space_group_name_H-M   'P 1'
#
loop_
_entity.id
_entity.type
_entity.pdbx_description
1 polymer ?
#
loop_
_entity_poly.entity_id
_entity_poly.type
_entity_poly.pdbx_seq_one_letter_code
_entity_poly.pdbx_strand_id
1 'polypeptide(L)'
;MKFYEEMAEMYVGDDVSPDFYGWVFPKYDHVGVGTGTVVNRPAIKQYQKAIRDRAGDKISGGKIIKVEAHPIPEHYRPRRVQGRIALVGDAAGYVTKCSGEGIYFAAKSGRMAAQEIVSLMKGGQHLPTQSEIEQTYLKKYDGKYGPTYVVLDILQKVFYPNNGAREAFVELCKSKYVQQVTFDSYLYKTVQGNNPLDDLKLLGDTIGCLIKGYANAKPDQEFSNPIESQKRI
;
A
#
# COMPACT_ATOMS: atom_id res chain seq x y z
N MET A 1 9.11 -18.23 -15.89
CA MET A 1 9.72 -16.88 -15.97
C MET A 1 9.26 -16.10 -17.20
N LYS A 2 9.34 -16.63 -18.43
CA LYS A 2 8.94 -15.90 -19.67
C LYS A 2 7.60 -15.16 -19.60
N PHE A 3 6.58 -15.74 -18.96
CA PHE A 3 5.28 -15.09 -18.78
C PHE A 3 5.35 -13.78 -17.96
N TYR A 4 6.22 -13.73 -16.96
CA TYR A 4 6.32 -12.61 -16.01
C TYR A 4 7.44 -11.63 -16.32
N GLU A 5 8.16 -11.81 -17.43
CA GLU A 5 9.36 -11.02 -17.74
C GLU A 5 9.09 -9.50 -17.77
N GLU A 6 7.91 -9.10 -18.27
CA GLU A 6 7.53 -7.70 -18.43
C GLU A 6 6.25 -7.33 -17.66
N MET A 7 5.80 -8.17 -16.72
CA MET A 7 4.56 -7.91 -15.99
C MET A 7 4.56 -8.37 -14.54
N ALA A 8 3.91 -7.57 -13.71
CA ALA A 8 3.50 -7.93 -12.36
C ALA A 8 1.99 -8.20 -12.33
N GLU A 9 1.56 -9.16 -11.51
CA GLU A 9 0.14 -9.42 -11.29
C GLU A 9 -0.27 -9.02 -9.87
N MET A 10 -1.45 -8.41 -9.77
CA MET A 10 -2.13 -8.13 -8.52
C MET A 10 -3.48 -8.84 -8.53
N TYR A 11 -3.82 -9.46 -7.41
CA TYR A 11 -5.03 -10.26 -7.23
C TYR A 11 -5.83 -9.65 -6.08
N VAL A 12 -7.07 -9.27 -6.36
CA VAL A 12 -8.02 -8.84 -5.35
C VAL A 12 -9.11 -9.90 -5.18
N GLY A 13 -9.54 -10.09 -3.94
CA GLY A 13 -10.51 -11.12 -3.57
C GLY A 13 -10.22 -11.58 -2.15
N ASP A 14 -11.27 -11.75 -1.37
CA ASP A 14 -11.17 -12.20 0.03
C ASP A 14 -10.54 -13.58 0.19
N ASP A 15 -10.57 -14.41 -0.84
CA ASP A 15 -9.93 -15.72 -0.92
C ASP A 15 -8.40 -15.64 -0.92
N VAL A 16 -7.85 -14.55 -1.48
CA VAL A 16 -6.39 -14.31 -1.49
C VAL A 16 -5.97 -13.29 -0.44
N SER A 17 -6.82 -12.31 -0.11
CA SER A 17 -6.61 -11.34 0.96
C SER A 17 -7.92 -10.60 1.29
N PRO A 18 -8.40 -10.65 2.55
CA PRO A 18 -9.69 -10.08 2.96
C PRO A 18 -9.67 -8.56 3.16
N ASP A 19 -8.51 -7.91 3.10
CA ASP A 19 -8.34 -6.48 3.38
C ASP A 19 -7.18 -5.85 2.60
N PHE A 20 -6.52 -6.62 1.74
CA PHE A 20 -5.39 -6.19 0.93
C PHE A 20 -5.45 -6.91 -0.43
N TYR A 21 -4.30 -7.15 -1.06
CA TYR A 21 -4.20 -7.89 -2.31
C TYR A 21 -3.11 -8.98 -2.24
N GLY A 22 -3.27 -10.01 -3.08
CA GLY A 22 -2.20 -10.95 -3.41
C GLY A 22 -1.40 -10.47 -4.62
N TRP A 23 -0.17 -10.94 -4.77
CA TRP A 23 0.68 -10.52 -5.89
C TRP A 23 1.56 -11.65 -6.42
N VAL A 24 1.96 -11.49 -7.67
CA VAL A 24 3.09 -12.19 -8.30
C VAL A 24 4.00 -11.14 -8.92
N PHE A 25 5.14 -10.89 -8.28
CA PHE A 25 6.11 -9.88 -8.73
C PHE A 25 7.36 -10.55 -9.31
N PRO A 26 7.72 -10.26 -10.57
CA PRO A 26 8.95 -10.78 -11.15
C PRO A 26 10.18 -10.25 -10.43
N LYS A 27 11.14 -11.13 -10.22
CA LYS A 27 12.54 -10.84 -9.88
C LYS A 27 13.41 -11.29 -11.05
N TYR A 28 14.71 -11.09 -10.93
CA TYR A 28 15.67 -11.43 -11.97
C TYR A 28 15.60 -12.91 -12.39
N ASP A 29 15.54 -13.84 -11.43
CA ASP A 29 15.62 -15.29 -11.65
C ASP A 29 14.43 -16.08 -11.06
N HIS A 30 13.53 -15.41 -10.35
CA HIS A 30 12.35 -16.03 -9.71
C HIS A 30 11.17 -15.05 -9.65
N VAL A 31 10.04 -15.50 -9.11
CA VAL A 31 8.89 -14.64 -8.79
C VAL A 31 8.66 -14.63 -7.29
N GLY A 32 8.30 -13.45 -6.76
CA GLY A 32 7.75 -13.33 -5.42
C GLY A 32 6.24 -13.50 -5.46
N VAL A 33 5.73 -14.59 -4.90
CA VAL A 33 4.29 -14.85 -4.75
C VAL A 33 3.90 -14.57 -3.31
N GLY A 34 3.05 -13.58 -3.08
CA GLY A 34 2.74 -13.12 -1.73
C GLY A 34 1.33 -12.58 -1.55
N THR A 35 1.00 -12.34 -0.28
CA THR A 35 -0.28 -11.81 0.18
C THR A 35 -0.06 -11.09 1.53
N GLY A 36 -1.04 -10.30 1.96
CA GLY A 36 -1.05 -9.64 3.25
C GLY A 36 -2.44 -9.64 3.87
N THR A 37 -2.51 -9.54 5.20
CA THR A 37 -3.74 -9.21 5.92
C THR A 37 -3.44 -8.71 7.32
N VAL A 38 -4.22 -7.74 7.80
CA VAL A 38 -4.25 -7.32 9.20
C VAL A 38 -5.53 -7.76 9.90
N VAL A 39 -6.62 -7.99 9.16
CA VAL A 39 -7.91 -8.44 9.71
C VAL A 39 -8.02 -9.95 9.87
N ASN A 40 -7.18 -10.79 9.26
CA ASN A 40 -7.21 -12.26 9.47
C ASN A 40 -5.81 -12.89 9.51
N ARG A 41 -4.95 -12.34 10.36
CA ARG A 41 -3.54 -12.73 10.50
C ARG A 41 -3.31 -14.24 10.71
N PRO A 42 -4.11 -14.97 11.53
CA PRO A 42 -3.90 -16.40 11.72
C PRO A 42 -4.06 -17.23 10.43
N ALA A 43 -4.88 -16.76 9.49
CA ALA A 43 -5.11 -17.43 8.21
C ALA A 43 -4.07 -17.08 7.13
N ILE A 44 -2.98 -16.33 7.45
CA ILE A 44 -1.99 -15.90 6.44
C ILE A 44 -1.43 -17.06 5.58
N LYS A 45 -1.27 -18.26 6.17
CA LYS A 45 -0.80 -19.44 5.42
C LYS A 45 -1.83 -19.97 4.42
N GLN A 46 -3.13 -19.87 4.75
CA GLN A 46 -4.23 -20.21 3.83
C GLN A 46 -4.21 -19.26 2.64
N TYR A 47 -4.14 -17.96 2.88
CA TYR A 47 -4.05 -16.94 1.83
C TYR A 47 -2.80 -17.13 0.96
N GLN A 48 -1.66 -17.47 1.57
CA GLN A 48 -0.43 -17.75 0.83
C GLN A 48 -0.57 -18.98 -0.09
N LYS A 49 -1.36 -19.98 0.30
CA LYS A 49 -1.72 -21.09 -0.58
C LYS A 49 -2.67 -20.63 -1.69
N ALA A 50 -3.71 -19.89 -1.36
CA ALA A 50 -4.72 -19.42 -2.31
C ALA A 50 -4.12 -18.56 -3.43
N ILE A 51 -3.16 -17.67 -3.13
CA ILE A 51 -2.50 -16.88 -4.18
C ILE A 51 -1.65 -17.75 -5.12
N ARG A 52 -1.02 -18.82 -4.62
CA ARG A 52 -0.32 -19.79 -5.48
C ARG A 52 -1.30 -20.57 -6.35
N ASP A 53 -2.44 -20.98 -5.78
CA ASP A 53 -3.49 -21.66 -6.54
C ASP A 53 -4.07 -20.73 -7.64
N ARG A 54 -4.25 -19.44 -7.36
CA ARG A 54 -4.68 -18.41 -8.34
C ARG A 54 -3.64 -18.14 -9.43
N ALA A 55 -2.35 -18.16 -9.08
CA ALA A 55 -1.28 -18.08 -10.07
C ALA A 55 -1.25 -19.31 -10.98
N GLY A 56 -1.60 -20.48 -10.45
CA GLY A 56 -1.87 -21.70 -11.21
C GLY A 56 -0.70 -22.14 -12.10
N ASP A 57 -1.01 -22.51 -13.35
CA ASP A 57 -0.04 -23.07 -14.30
C ASP A 57 1.11 -22.11 -14.63
N LYS A 58 0.94 -20.80 -14.41
CA LYS A 58 1.98 -19.78 -14.67
C LYS A 58 3.22 -19.96 -13.81
N ILE A 59 3.08 -20.61 -12.65
CA ILE A 59 4.18 -20.93 -11.73
C ILE A 59 4.44 -22.44 -11.63
N SER A 60 3.86 -23.24 -12.53
CA SER A 60 4.05 -24.70 -12.56
C SER A 60 5.53 -25.08 -12.72
N GLY A 61 5.93 -26.18 -12.08
CA GLY A 61 7.33 -26.64 -12.06
C GLY A 61 8.28 -25.79 -11.20
N GLY A 62 7.81 -24.67 -10.64
CA GLY A 62 8.58 -23.86 -9.69
C GLY A 62 8.82 -24.58 -8.36
N LYS A 63 9.90 -24.20 -7.67
CA LYS A 63 10.23 -24.69 -6.32
C LYS A 63 10.14 -23.54 -5.33
N ILE A 64 9.61 -23.80 -4.13
CA ILE A 64 9.63 -22.82 -3.05
C ILE A 64 11.06 -22.75 -2.51
N ILE A 65 11.72 -21.61 -2.73
CA ILE A 65 13.09 -21.37 -2.27
C ILE A 65 13.16 -20.62 -0.93
N LYS A 66 12.10 -19.86 -0.59
CA LYS A 66 12.02 -19.06 0.63
C LYS A 66 10.56 -18.81 1.02
N VAL A 67 10.29 -18.82 2.32
CA VAL A 67 9.01 -18.41 2.91
C VAL A 67 9.31 -17.40 4.02
N GLU A 68 8.75 -16.20 3.92
CA GLU A 68 8.92 -15.15 4.91
C GLU A 68 7.64 -14.36 5.12
N ALA A 69 7.53 -13.72 6.28
CA ALA A 69 6.40 -12.87 6.64
C ALA A 69 6.92 -11.70 7.49
N HIS A 70 6.46 -10.49 7.17
CA HIS A 70 6.86 -9.27 7.87
C HIS A 70 5.65 -8.37 8.10
N PRO A 71 5.59 -7.64 9.23
CA PRO A 71 4.55 -6.64 9.46
C PRO A 71 4.75 -5.44 8.53
N ILE A 72 3.65 -4.88 8.04
CA ILE A 72 3.63 -3.68 7.18
C ILE A 72 2.99 -2.54 7.98
N PRO A 73 3.75 -1.52 8.43
CA PRO A 73 3.20 -0.44 9.25
C PRO A 73 2.56 0.65 8.41
N GLU A 74 1.28 0.45 8.06
CA GLU A 74 0.50 1.34 7.18
C GLU A 74 -0.16 2.54 7.90
N HIS A 75 0.43 2.99 9.01
CA HIS A 75 -0.06 4.13 9.77
C HIS A 75 1.09 4.86 10.46
N TYR A 76 1.04 6.19 10.45
CA TYR A 76 2.01 7.01 11.16
C TYR A 76 2.07 6.66 12.64
N ARG A 77 3.28 6.60 13.18
CA ARG A 77 3.46 6.53 14.63
C ARG A 77 2.98 7.83 15.27
N PRO A 78 2.26 7.78 16.42
CA PRO A 78 1.85 8.99 17.14
C PRO A 78 3.02 9.90 17.53
N ARG A 79 4.19 9.28 17.82
CA ARG A 79 5.43 9.99 18.13
C ARG A 79 6.51 9.57 17.14
N ARG A 80 6.93 10.52 16.30
CA ARG A 80 7.96 10.32 15.25
C ARG A 80 9.27 11.05 15.56
N VAL A 81 9.26 11.95 16.54
CA VAL A 81 10.45 12.61 17.07
C VAL A 81 10.39 12.58 18.60
N GLN A 82 11.52 12.34 19.25
CA GLN A 82 11.66 12.45 20.70
C GLN A 82 13.08 12.91 21.04
N GLY A 83 13.21 14.09 21.66
CA GLY A 83 14.50 14.73 21.87
C GLY A 83 15.23 14.91 20.54
N ARG A 84 16.39 14.25 20.40
CA ARG A 84 17.23 14.29 19.19
C ARG A 84 17.15 13.01 18.36
N ILE A 85 16.05 12.26 18.53
CA ILE A 85 15.79 11.01 17.80
C ILE A 85 14.64 11.29 16.84
N ALA A 86 14.83 11.00 15.56
CA ALA A 86 13.80 11.06 14.53
C ALA A 86 13.62 9.67 13.90
N LEU A 87 12.36 9.24 13.74
CA LEU A 87 12.02 8.00 13.07
C LEU A 87 11.87 8.24 11.56
N VAL A 88 12.24 7.25 10.76
CA VAL A 88 12.10 7.25 9.30
C VAL A 88 11.59 5.88 8.81
N GLY A 89 11.07 5.82 7.59
CA GLY A 89 10.53 4.60 6.97
C GLY A 89 9.52 3.85 7.85
N ASP A 90 9.64 2.53 7.90
CA ASP A 90 8.76 1.65 8.66
C ASP A 90 8.72 1.97 10.15
N ALA A 91 9.83 2.46 10.71
CA ALA A 91 9.88 2.87 12.11
C ALA A 91 8.95 4.06 12.38
N ALA A 92 8.82 4.98 11.42
CA ALA A 92 7.87 6.09 11.47
C ALA A 92 6.44 5.71 11.02
N GLY A 93 6.27 4.52 10.45
CA GLY A 93 4.99 4.04 9.91
C GLY A 93 4.65 4.66 8.55
N TYR A 94 5.66 4.84 7.71
CA TYR A 94 5.54 5.49 6.40
C TYR A 94 5.25 4.53 5.24
N VAL A 95 4.57 3.40 5.50
CA VAL A 95 4.01 2.62 4.42
C VAL A 95 2.65 3.18 4.05
N THR A 96 2.39 3.35 2.76
CA THR A 96 1.08 3.79 2.28
C THR A 96 0.09 2.64 2.21
N LYS A 97 -1.13 2.89 2.69
CA LYS A 97 -2.28 1.98 2.48
C LYS A 97 -2.60 1.83 1.00
N CYS A 98 -3.45 0.86 0.66
CA CYS A 98 -3.91 0.54 -0.70
C CYS A 98 -2.83 -0.01 -1.65
N SER A 99 -1.60 0.49 -1.58
CA SER A 99 -0.47 0.10 -2.45
C SER A 99 0.64 -0.63 -1.72
N GLY A 100 0.66 -0.62 -0.38
CA GLY A 100 1.72 -1.21 0.44
C GLY A 100 3.12 -0.64 0.17
N GLU A 101 3.22 0.56 -0.40
CA GLU A 101 4.51 1.10 -0.80
C GLU A 101 5.26 1.66 0.41
N GLY A 102 6.38 1.02 0.76
CA GLY A 102 7.27 1.47 1.84
C GLY A 102 8.66 1.90 1.36
N ILE A 103 9.20 1.29 0.31
CA ILE A 103 10.61 1.46 -0.10
C ILE A 103 10.92 2.91 -0.44
N TYR A 104 10.09 3.54 -1.29
CA TYR A 104 10.26 4.95 -1.64
C TYR A 104 10.23 5.84 -0.40
N PHE A 105 9.20 5.67 0.44
CA PHE A 105 8.98 6.52 1.60
C PHE A 105 10.04 6.31 2.69
N ALA A 106 10.58 5.11 2.85
CA ALA A 106 11.73 4.83 3.70
C ALA A 106 12.98 5.58 3.25
N ALA A 107 13.39 5.42 1.99
CA ALA A 107 14.54 6.13 1.45
C ALA A 107 14.34 7.66 1.48
N LYS A 108 13.13 8.11 1.14
CA LYS A 108 12.81 9.53 1.04
C LYS A 108 12.77 10.21 2.40
N SER A 109 12.10 9.61 3.38
CA SER A 109 12.07 10.13 4.74
C SER A 109 13.46 10.17 5.36
N GLY A 110 14.29 9.13 5.17
CA GLY A 110 15.70 9.13 5.58
C GLY A 110 16.48 10.30 4.99
N ARG A 111 16.36 10.52 3.67
CA ARG A 111 17.01 11.65 2.99
C ARG A 111 16.54 13.00 3.53
N MET A 112 15.23 13.18 3.68
CA MET A 112 14.66 14.44 4.17
C MET A 112 15.09 14.71 5.62
N ALA A 113 15.05 13.71 6.50
CA ALA A 113 15.51 13.85 7.88
C ALA A 113 16.98 14.27 7.93
N ALA A 114 17.85 13.57 7.19
CA ALA A 114 19.27 13.89 7.14
C ALA A 114 19.54 15.31 6.63
N GLN A 115 18.88 15.71 5.54
CA GLN A 115 19.06 17.05 4.96
C GLN A 115 18.71 18.16 5.95
N GLU A 116 17.57 18.06 6.63
CA GLU A 116 17.13 19.07 7.58
C GLU A 116 17.99 19.09 8.85
N ILE A 117 18.35 17.92 9.39
CA ILE A 117 19.21 17.82 10.58
C ILE A 117 20.60 18.41 10.29
N VAL A 118 21.23 18.06 9.16
CA VAL A 118 22.54 18.60 8.77
C VAL A 118 22.48 20.11 8.60
N SER A 119 21.41 20.62 7.96
CA SER A 119 21.21 22.06 7.81
C SER A 119 21.08 22.77 9.17
N LEU A 120 20.34 22.19 10.11
CA LEU A 120 20.19 22.75 11.45
C LEU A 120 21.50 22.76 12.23
N MET A 121 22.36 21.76 12.04
CA MET A 121 23.62 21.64 12.78
C MET A 121 24.63 22.77 12.49
N LYS A 122 24.49 23.52 11.39
CA LYS A 122 25.39 24.65 11.03
C LYS A 122 26.88 24.27 11.14
N GLY A 123 27.26 23.12 10.57
CA GLY A 123 28.63 22.63 10.64
C GLY A 123 29.08 22.17 12.03
N GLY A 124 28.16 21.79 12.91
CA GLY A 124 28.42 21.32 14.28
C GLY A 124 28.33 22.39 15.36
N GLN A 125 28.02 23.63 14.99
CA GLN A 125 27.86 24.75 15.94
C GLN A 125 26.53 24.73 16.68
N HIS A 126 25.55 23.95 16.20
CA HIS A 126 24.22 23.83 16.80
C HIS A 126 23.83 22.36 16.94
N LEU A 127 23.21 22.01 18.06
CA LEU A 127 22.60 20.69 18.25
C LEU A 127 21.08 20.85 18.07
N PRO A 128 20.48 20.26 17.02
CA PRO A 128 19.06 20.40 16.76
C PRO A 128 18.21 19.97 17.96
N THR A 129 17.23 20.79 18.29
CA THR A 129 16.20 20.47 19.28
C THR A 129 15.08 19.63 18.67
N GLN A 130 14.28 18.97 19.52
CA GLN A 130 13.10 18.23 19.06
C GLN A 130 12.17 19.12 18.23
N SER A 131 11.88 20.33 18.71
CA SER A 131 10.98 21.27 18.04
C SER A 131 11.49 21.67 16.66
N GLU A 132 12.80 21.89 16.50
CA GLU A 132 13.37 22.21 15.18
C GLU A 132 13.24 21.05 14.21
N ILE A 133 13.47 19.81 14.65
CA ILE A 133 13.29 18.61 13.81
C ILE A 133 11.82 18.45 13.41
N GLU A 134 10.89 18.69 14.32
CA GLU A 134 9.44 18.64 14.05
C GLU A 134 9.01 19.74 13.06
N GLN A 135 9.48 20.98 13.24
CA GLN A 135 9.10 22.12 12.39
C GLN A 135 9.79 22.12 11.02
N THR A 136 10.87 21.36 10.85
CA THR A 136 11.58 21.21 9.58
C THR A 136 11.23 19.88 8.91
N TYR A 137 11.90 18.80 9.29
CA TYR A 137 11.76 17.49 8.69
C TYR A 137 10.31 16.99 8.72
N LEU A 138 9.70 16.91 9.91
CA LEU A 138 8.38 16.29 10.04
C LEU A 138 7.31 17.11 9.31
N LYS A 139 7.28 18.43 9.52
CA LYS A 139 6.37 19.35 8.83
C LYS A 139 6.52 19.31 7.30
N LYS A 140 7.75 19.29 6.78
CA LYS A 140 7.99 19.22 5.33
C LYS A 140 7.58 17.86 4.75
N TYR A 141 7.80 16.76 5.48
CA TYR A 141 7.38 15.43 5.06
C TYR A 141 5.85 15.34 5.02
N ASP A 142 5.18 15.73 6.11
CA ASP A 142 3.73 15.68 6.24
C ASP A 142 3.03 16.63 5.25
N GLY A 143 3.57 17.83 5.04
CA GLY A 143 3.04 18.76 4.04
C GLY A 143 3.19 18.23 2.60
N LYS A 144 4.26 17.49 2.32
CA LYS A 144 4.51 16.95 0.98
C LYS A 144 3.71 15.69 0.67
N TYR A 145 3.62 14.77 1.62
CA TYR A 145 3.06 13.44 1.38
C TYR A 145 1.73 13.19 2.07
N GLY A 146 1.35 13.99 3.07
CA GLY A 146 0.08 13.87 3.79
C GLY A 146 -1.14 13.74 2.88
N PRO A 147 -1.32 14.58 1.85
CA PRO A 147 -2.42 14.44 0.89
C PRO A 147 -2.47 13.07 0.21
N THR A 148 -1.31 12.54 -0.21
CA THR A 148 -1.20 11.20 -0.80
C THR A 148 -1.66 10.10 0.16
N TYR A 149 -1.26 10.19 1.44
CA TYR A 149 -1.71 9.23 2.46
C TYR A 149 -3.21 9.28 2.69
N VAL A 150 -3.80 10.48 2.71
CA VAL A 150 -5.26 10.65 2.87
C VAL A 150 -6.02 10.03 1.71
N VAL A 151 -5.60 10.32 0.47
CA VAL A 151 -6.25 9.74 -0.72
C VAL A 151 -6.16 8.22 -0.72
N LEU A 152 -4.99 7.65 -0.43
CA LEU A 152 -4.81 6.20 -0.40
C LEU A 152 -5.58 5.53 0.74
N ASP A 153 -5.75 6.17 1.90
CA ASP A 153 -6.61 5.67 2.98
C ASP A 153 -8.09 5.68 2.59
N ILE A 154 -8.54 6.69 1.85
CA ILE A 154 -9.91 6.73 1.29
C ILE A 154 -10.11 5.60 0.28
N LEU A 155 -9.17 5.43 -0.67
CA LEU A 155 -9.24 4.36 -1.67
C LEU A 155 -9.28 2.98 -1.01
N GLN A 156 -8.46 2.76 0.02
CA GLN A 156 -8.49 1.54 0.83
C GLN A 156 -9.89 1.29 1.42
N LYS A 157 -10.48 2.30 2.05
CA LYS A 157 -11.81 2.21 2.69
C LYS A 157 -12.95 2.03 1.69
N VAL A 158 -12.80 2.49 0.46
CA VAL A 158 -13.83 2.35 -0.57
C VAL A 158 -13.76 0.99 -1.25
N PHE A 159 -12.56 0.55 -1.63
CA PHE A 159 -12.40 -0.59 -2.55
C PHE A 159 -12.04 -1.93 -1.90
N TYR A 160 -11.52 -1.93 -0.67
CA TYR A 160 -11.15 -3.16 0.05
C TYR A 160 -12.12 -3.67 1.15
N PRO A 161 -13.32 -3.12 1.41
CA PRO A 161 -14.22 -3.71 2.41
C PRO A 161 -14.80 -5.08 2.05
N ASN A 162 -15.11 -5.30 0.77
CA ASN A 162 -15.82 -6.50 0.31
C ASN A 162 -15.52 -6.80 -1.17
N ASN A 163 -15.89 -7.99 -1.62
CA ASN A 163 -15.66 -8.45 -2.99
C ASN A 163 -16.36 -7.58 -4.04
N GLY A 164 -17.55 -7.05 -3.76
CA GLY A 164 -18.24 -6.12 -4.67
C GLY A 164 -17.44 -4.86 -4.95
N ALA A 165 -16.88 -4.26 -3.91
CA ALA A 165 -16.00 -3.11 -4.02
C ALA A 165 -14.68 -3.43 -4.74
N ARG A 166 -14.11 -4.62 -4.52
CA ARG A 166 -12.89 -5.07 -5.20
C ARG A 166 -13.11 -5.29 -6.69
N GLU A 167 -14.22 -5.90 -7.09
CA GLU A 167 -14.59 -6.08 -8.50
C GLU A 167 -14.80 -4.71 -9.18
N ALA A 168 -15.43 -3.77 -8.48
CA ALA A 168 -15.56 -2.40 -8.96
C ALA A 168 -14.20 -1.73 -9.20
N PHE A 169 -13.22 -1.96 -8.31
CA PHE A 169 -11.86 -1.47 -8.48
C PHE A 169 -11.19 -2.04 -9.74
N VAL A 170 -11.29 -3.36 -9.96
CA VAL A 170 -10.75 -4.01 -11.17
C VAL A 170 -11.40 -3.44 -12.43
N GLU A 171 -12.72 -3.23 -12.42
CA GLU A 171 -13.44 -2.64 -13.55
C GLU A 171 -12.94 -1.22 -13.86
N LEU A 172 -12.76 -0.39 -12.83
CA LEU A 172 -12.22 0.97 -12.98
C LEU A 172 -10.82 0.98 -13.59
N CYS A 173 -9.97 0.01 -13.21
CA CYS A 173 -8.63 -0.13 -13.76
C CYS A 173 -8.60 -0.43 -15.27
N LYS A 174 -9.72 -0.76 -15.93
CA LYS A 174 -9.80 -0.87 -17.40
C LYS A 174 -9.76 0.48 -18.11
N SER A 175 -10.10 1.57 -17.41
CA SER A 175 -10.07 2.92 -17.95
C SER A 175 -8.64 3.41 -18.13
N LYS A 176 -8.27 3.85 -19.35
CA LYS A 176 -6.97 4.45 -19.63
C LYS A 176 -6.69 5.68 -18.78
N TYR A 177 -7.72 6.48 -18.49
CA TYR A 177 -7.60 7.65 -17.61
C TYR A 177 -7.21 7.23 -16.20
N VAL A 178 -7.90 6.23 -15.63
CA VAL A 178 -7.60 5.69 -14.29
C VAL A 178 -6.19 5.13 -14.23
N GLN A 179 -5.78 4.38 -15.25
CA GLN A 179 -4.41 3.86 -15.36
C GLN A 179 -3.40 5.00 -15.35
N GLN A 180 -3.58 6.02 -16.20
CA GLN A 180 -2.67 7.16 -16.28
C GLN A 180 -2.58 7.91 -14.95
N VAL A 181 -3.70 8.30 -14.36
CA VAL A 181 -3.73 9.04 -13.08
C VAL A 181 -3.07 8.22 -11.97
N THR A 182 -3.32 6.91 -11.93
CA THR A 182 -2.74 6.00 -10.95
C THR A 182 -1.21 5.90 -11.12
N PHE A 183 -0.74 5.66 -12.34
CA PHE A 183 0.70 5.54 -12.62
C PHE A 183 1.44 6.87 -12.48
N ASP A 184 0.87 7.99 -12.88
CA ASP A 184 1.49 9.31 -12.69
C ASP A 184 1.53 9.66 -11.19
N SER A 185 0.44 9.39 -10.46
CA SER A 185 0.42 9.59 -9.00
C SER A 185 1.46 8.71 -8.30
N TYR A 186 1.59 7.46 -8.75
CA TYR A 186 2.59 6.55 -8.24
C TYR A 186 4.00 6.96 -8.64
N LEU A 187 4.28 7.34 -9.88
CA LEU A 187 5.64 7.66 -10.32
C LEU A 187 6.16 8.96 -9.70
N TYR A 188 5.31 9.99 -9.65
CA TYR A 188 5.69 11.32 -9.17
C TYR A 188 5.43 11.52 -7.68
N LYS A 189 4.70 10.60 -7.03
CA LYS A 189 4.38 10.61 -5.59
C LYS A 189 3.61 11.85 -5.15
N THR A 190 2.78 12.36 -6.05
CA THR A 190 1.88 13.49 -5.86
C THR A 190 0.51 13.08 -6.38
N VAL A 191 -0.56 13.49 -5.72
CA VAL A 191 -1.91 13.22 -6.23
C VAL A 191 -2.07 13.94 -7.57
N GLN A 192 -2.29 13.17 -8.63
CA GLN A 192 -2.58 13.68 -9.97
C GLN A 192 -4.10 13.62 -10.21
N GLY A 193 -4.58 14.44 -11.13
CA GLY A 193 -6.01 14.68 -11.34
C GLY A 193 -6.31 16.16 -11.16
N ASN A 194 -6.29 16.89 -12.27
CA ASN A 194 -6.54 18.33 -12.31
C ASN A 194 -7.49 18.69 -13.46
N ASN A 195 -8.29 17.74 -13.94
CA ASN A 195 -9.33 18.00 -14.93
C ASN A 195 -10.71 17.76 -14.30
N PRO A 196 -11.40 18.83 -13.85
CA PRO A 196 -12.69 18.71 -13.15
C PRO A 196 -13.75 17.90 -13.91
N LEU A 197 -13.73 17.91 -15.24
CA LEU A 197 -14.66 17.14 -16.07
C LEU A 197 -14.34 15.64 -16.03
N ASP A 198 -13.07 15.28 -16.12
CA ASP A 198 -12.63 13.88 -16.06
C ASP A 198 -12.79 13.31 -14.64
N ASP A 199 -12.61 14.14 -13.61
CA ASP A 199 -12.81 13.75 -12.21
C ASP A 199 -14.30 13.53 -11.87
N LEU A 200 -15.19 14.36 -12.41
CA LEU A 200 -16.65 14.16 -12.27
C LEU A 200 -17.10 12.89 -13.01
N LYS A 201 -16.53 12.64 -14.20
CA LYS A 201 -16.76 11.41 -14.95
C LYS A 201 -16.24 10.19 -14.17
N LEU A 202 -15.04 10.28 -13.61
CA LEU A 202 -14.47 9.22 -12.78
C LEU A 202 -15.35 8.91 -11.56
N LEU A 203 -15.93 9.93 -10.91
CA LEU A 203 -16.85 9.73 -9.81
C LEU A 203 -18.11 8.97 -10.26
N GLY A 204 -18.70 9.36 -11.40
CA GLY A 204 -19.85 8.66 -11.98
C GLY A 204 -19.52 7.20 -12.35
N ASP A 205 -18.38 6.98 -13.01
CA ASP A 205 -17.88 5.65 -13.36
C ASP A 205 -17.63 4.81 -12.10
N THR A 206 -17.10 5.41 -11.02
CA THR A 206 -16.88 4.76 -9.72
C THR A 206 -18.19 4.28 -9.11
N ILE A 207 -19.21 5.14 -9.06
CA ILE A 207 -20.53 4.77 -8.55
C ILE A 207 -21.13 3.63 -9.39
N GLY A 208 -21.06 3.74 -10.72
CA GLY A 208 -21.55 2.71 -11.63
C GLY A 208 -20.84 1.36 -11.46
N CYS A 209 -19.51 1.37 -11.30
CA CYS A 209 -18.72 0.17 -11.05
C CYS A 209 -19.06 -0.45 -9.68
N LEU A 210 -19.24 0.37 -8.64
CA LEU A 210 -19.65 -0.12 -7.32
C LEU A 210 -20.99 -0.83 -7.40
N ILE A 211 -22.02 -0.21 -8.00
CA ILE A 211 -23.35 -0.83 -8.16
C ILE A 211 -23.24 -2.19 -8.86
N LYS A 212 -22.49 -2.26 -9.97
CA LYS A 212 -22.27 -3.51 -10.71
C LYS A 212 -21.50 -4.54 -9.90
N GLY A 213 -20.49 -4.12 -9.14
CA GLY A 213 -19.69 -4.98 -8.29
C GLY A 213 -20.54 -5.62 -7.18
N TYR A 214 -21.31 -4.82 -6.46
CA TYR A 214 -22.22 -5.32 -5.41
C TYR A 214 -23.30 -6.26 -5.95
N ALA A 215 -23.75 -6.09 -7.20
CA ALA A 215 -24.77 -6.96 -7.80
C ALA A 215 -24.21 -8.32 -8.26
N ASN A 216 -22.95 -8.38 -8.69
CA ASN A 216 -22.40 -9.54 -9.40
C ASN A 216 -21.30 -10.30 -8.63
N ALA A 217 -20.69 -9.69 -7.61
CA ALA A 217 -19.60 -10.30 -6.88
C ALA A 217 -20.07 -11.48 -6.04
N LYS A 218 -19.15 -12.43 -5.83
CA LYS A 218 -19.37 -13.53 -4.89
C LYS A 218 -19.53 -12.97 -3.46
N PRO A 219 -20.40 -13.57 -2.63
CA PRO A 219 -20.48 -13.22 -1.22
C PRO A 219 -19.11 -13.33 -0.54
N ASP A 220 -18.83 -12.43 0.40
CA ASP A 220 -17.62 -12.50 1.21
C ASP A 220 -17.64 -13.74 2.12
N GLN A 221 -16.48 -14.35 2.29
CA GLN A 221 -16.23 -15.44 3.22
C GLN A 221 -16.25 -14.91 4.64
N GLU A 222 -17.04 -15.57 5.49
CA GLU A 222 -16.99 -15.32 6.92
C GLU A 222 -15.70 -15.90 7.51
N PHE A 223 -14.99 -15.11 8.31
CA PHE A 223 -13.89 -15.58 9.12
C PHE A 223 -13.99 -15.03 10.53
N SER A 224 -13.59 -15.83 11.51
CA SER A 224 -13.53 -15.44 12.91
C SER A 224 -12.09 -15.43 13.38
N ASN A 225 -11.70 -14.30 13.96
CA ASN A 225 -10.41 -14.13 14.58
C ASN A 225 -10.43 -14.61 16.03
N PRO A 226 -9.39 -15.33 16.50
CA PRO A 226 -9.14 -15.49 17.92
C PRO A 226 -9.10 -14.12 18.62
N ILE A 227 -9.65 -14.02 19.85
CA ILE A 227 -9.71 -12.77 20.62
C ILE A 227 -8.31 -12.10 20.74
N GLU A 228 -7.25 -12.90 20.81
CA GLU A 228 -5.86 -12.41 20.88
C GLU A 228 -5.38 -11.69 19.61
N SER A 229 -5.87 -12.08 18.43
CA SER A 229 -5.51 -11.39 17.18
C SER A 229 -6.26 -10.06 17.06
N GLN A 230 -7.45 -9.94 17.63
CA GLN A 230 -8.23 -8.70 17.65
C GLN A 230 -7.57 -7.60 18.49
N LYS A 231 -6.86 -7.95 19.57
CA LYS A 231 -6.10 -6.99 20.41
C LYS A 231 -4.84 -6.41 19.75
N ARG A 232 -4.46 -6.92 18.57
CA ARG A 232 -3.27 -6.52 17.80
C ARG A 232 -3.61 -5.78 16.50
N ILE A 233 -4.89 -5.46 16.31
CA ILE A 233 -5.42 -4.55 15.28
C ILE A 233 -5.26 -3.13 15.80
#